data_AF-U1Q9J3-F1
#
_entry.id   AF-U1Q9J3-F1
#
_cell.length_a   1.000
_cell.length_b   1.000
_cell.length_c   1.000
_cell.angle_alpha   90.00
_cell.angle_beta   90.00
_cell.angle_gamma   90.00
#
_symmetry.space_group_name_H-M   'P 1'
#
loop_
_entity.id
_entity.type
_entity.pdbx_description
1 polymer ?
#
loop_
_entity_poly.entity_id
_entity_poly.type
_entity_poly.pdbx_seq_one_letter_code
_entity_poly.pdbx_strand_id
1 'polypeptide(L)'
;EDLLARRTRLCYEHRDRGLAAAEEVADLAGELLGWDEERKSAELASYRSRCEAEEKAEGIRSEAEAQLVRAEAPETTPFIDVAPEVDG
;
A
#
# COMPACT_ATOMS: atom_id res chain seq x y z
N GLU A 1 -2.61 -2.69 2.97
CA GLU A 1 -1.14 -2.73 2.70
C GLU A 1 -0.32 -3.45 3.79
N ASP A 2 -0.41 -3.05 5.06
CA ASP A 2 0.46 -3.51 6.16
C ASP A 2 0.54 -5.05 6.32
N LEU A 3 -0.61 -5.73 6.23
CA LEU A 3 -0.69 -7.19 6.26
C LEU A 3 0.14 -7.83 5.13
N LEU A 4 -0.11 -7.42 3.88
CA LEU A 4 0.48 -8.02 2.69
C LEU A 4 1.97 -7.64 2.49
N ALA A 5 2.35 -6.41 2.84
CA ALA A 5 3.68 -5.90 2.57
C ALA A 5 4.67 -6.10 3.74
N ARG A 6 4.22 -5.90 4.98
CA ARG A 6 5.10 -5.85 6.16
C ARG A 6 5.00 -7.09 7.05
N ARG A 7 3.81 -7.66 7.25
CA ARG A 7 3.61 -8.82 8.13
C ARG A 7 3.80 -10.16 7.43
N THR A 8 3.37 -10.28 6.18
CA THR A 8 3.46 -11.54 5.41
C THR A 8 4.44 -11.48 4.26
N ARG A 9 4.87 -10.28 3.84
CA ARG A 9 5.81 -10.07 2.71
C ARG A 9 5.33 -10.63 1.37
N LEU A 10 4.04 -10.94 1.22
CA LEU A 10 3.44 -11.43 -0.02
C LEU A 10 3.71 -10.50 -1.20
N CYS A 11 3.81 -9.19 -0.95
CA CYS A 11 4.13 -8.22 -2.01
C CYS A 11 5.51 -8.42 -2.65
N TYR A 12 6.45 -9.07 -1.95
CA TYR A 12 7.81 -9.34 -2.45
C TYR A 12 7.99 -10.80 -2.89
N GLU A 13 7.30 -11.72 -2.25
CA GLU A 13 7.53 -13.17 -2.42
C GLU A 13 6.66 -13.78 -3.52
N HIS A 14 5.57 -13.11 -3.90
CA HIS A 14 4.69 -13.55 -4.98
C HIS A 14 4.72 -12.60 -6.18
N ARG A 15 4.67 -13.18 -7.38
CA ARG A 15 4.73 -12.44 -8.66
C ARG A 15 3.61 -11.40 -8.79
N ASP A 16 2.41 -11.73 -8.33
CA ASP A 16 1.24 -10.86 -8.35
C ASP A 16 1.19 -9.91 -7.14
N ARG A 17 2.27 -9.85 -6.35
CA ARG A 17 2.37 -9.07 -5.12
C ARG A 17 1.28 -9.42 -4.10
N GLY A 18 0.74 -10.64 -4.13
CA GLY A 18 -0.32 -11.08 -3.23
C GLY A 18 -1.71 -10.50 -3.56
N LEU A 19 -1.91 -9.93 -4.75
CA LEU A 19 -3.22 -9.43 -5.20
C LEU A 19 -4.29 -10.52 -5.22
N ALA A 20 -3.94 -11.76 -5.55
CA ALA A 20 -4.88 -12.87 -5.57
C ALA A 20 -5.45 -13.23 -4.19
N ALA A 21 -4.82 -12.80 -3.09
CA ALA A 21 -5.30 -13.02 -1.73
C ALA A 21 -5.77 -11.72 -1.04
N ALA A 22 -5.74 -10.58 -1.74
CA ALA A 22 -5.97 -9.29 -1.13
C ALA A 22 -7.40 -9.12 -0.63
N GLU A 23 -8.38 -9.64 -1.37
CA GLU A 23 -9.80 -9.57 -1.03
C GLU A 23 -10.10 -10.36 0.25
N GLU A 24 -9.66 -11.62 0.31
CA GLU A 24 -9.87 -12.49 1.47
C GLU A 24 -9.16 -11.95 2.72
N VAL A 25 -7.96 -11.38 2.55
CA VAL A 25 -7.25 -10.72 3.65
C VAL A 25 -8.01 -9.48 4.12
N ALA A 26 -8.61 -8.70 3.22
CA ALA A 26 -9.39 -7.52 3.57
C ALA A 26 -10.72 -7.88 4.26
N ASP A 27 -11.37 -8.97 3.87
CA ASP A 27 -12.55 -9.50 4.56
C ASP A 27 -12.21 -9.89 6.00
N LEU A 28 -11.17 -10.71 6.20
CA LEU A 28 -10.73 -11.12 7.54
C LEU A 28 -10.28 -9.94 8.41
N ALA A 29 -9.56 -8.99 7.82
CA ALA A 29 -9.15 -7.78 8.52
C ALA A 29 -10.34 -6.90 8.88
N GLY A 30 -11.31 -6.76 7.96
CA GLY A 30 -12.50 -5.95 8.15
C GLY A 30 -13.37 -6.48 9.29
N GLU A 31 -13.58 -7.79 9.37
CA GLU A 31 -14.32 -8.42 10.48
C GLU A 31 -13.66 -8.14 11.84
N LEU A 32 -12.33 -8.26 11.92
CA LEU A 32 -11.59 -8.09 13.18
C LEU A 32 -11.42 -6.62 13.60
N LEU A 33 -11.34 -5.70 12.62
CA LEU A 33 -11.08 -4.28 12.85
C LEU A 33 -12.37 -3.44 12.83
N GLY A 34 -13.52 -4.04 12.52
CA GLY A 34 -14.82 -3.37 12.45
C GLY A 34 -14.94 -2.41 11.27
N TRP A 35 -14.39 -2.77 10.11
CA TRP A 35 -14.52 -1.97 8.90
C TRP A 35 -15.90 -2.13 8.26
N ASP A 36 -16.42 -1.05 7.70
CA ASP A 36 -17.52 -1.11 6.75
C ASP A 36 -17.01 -1.42 5.32
N GLU A 37 -17.94 -1.67 4.41
CA GLU A 37 -17.63 -1.99 3.01
C GLU A 37 -16.93 -0.84 2.28
N GLU A 38 -17.20 0.41 2.66
CA GLU A 38 -16.57 1.59 2.09
C GLU A 38 -15.09 1.65 2.48
N ARG A 39 -14.77 1.42 3.75
CA ARG A 39 -13.39 1.33 4.23
C ARG A 39 -12.66 0.15 3.61
N LYS A 40 -13.28 -1.03 3.55
CA LYS A 40 -12.69 -2.22 2.92
C LYS A 40 -12.34 -1.95 1.46
N SER A 41 -13.27 -1.37 0.71
CA SER A 41 -13.09 -1.00 -0.70
C SER A 41 -11.97 0.02 -0.88
N ALA A 42 -11.89 1.02 -0.01
CA ALA A 42 -10.82 2.03 -0.05
C ALA A 42 -9.43 1.43 0.21
N GLU A 43 -9.31 0.54 1.19
CA GLU A 43 -8.04 -0.16 1.50
C GLU A 43 -7.59 -1.07 0.35
N LEU A 44 -8.53 -1.80 -0.26
CA LEU A 44 -8.26 -2.63 -1.43
C LEU A 44 -7.83 -1.81 -2.64
N ALA A 45 -8.55 -0.71 -2.93
CA ALA A 45 -8.20 0.20 -4.02
C ALA A 45 -6.82 0.82 -3.84
N SER A 46 -6.51 1.26 -2.61
CA SER A 46 -5.19 1.78 -2.26
C SER A 46 -4.09 0.73 -2.53
N TYR A 47 -4.28 -0.51 -2.05
CA TYR A 47 -3.29 -1.56 -2.27
C TYR A 47 -3.11 -1.94 -3.74
N ARG A 48 -4.20 -1.99 -4.51
CA ARG A 48 -4.16 -2.25 -5.96
C ARG A 48 -3.38 -1.15 -6.70
N SER A 49 -3.67 0.11 -6.39
CA SER A 49 -2.97 1.26 -6.97
C SER A 49 -1.46 1.22 -6.71
N ARG A 50 -1.05 0.87 -5.48
CA ARG A 50 0.37 0.64 -5.16
C ARG A 50 0.98 -0.44 -6.04
N CYS A 51 0.33 -1.60 -6.17
CA CYS A 51 0.86 -2.71 -6.96
C CYS A 51 1.00 -2.35 -8.44
N GLU A 52 0.03 -1.62 -9.00
CA GLU A 52 0.09 -1.11 -10.37
C GLU A 52 1.23 -0.10 -10.56
N ALA A 53 1.46 0.79 -9.59
CA ALA A 53 2.55 1.76 -9.65
C ALA A 53 3.93 1.07 -9.61
N GLU A 54 4.08 0.03 -8.79
CA GLU A 54 5.31 -0.79 -8.77
C GLU A 54 5.51 -1.52 -10.10
N GLU A 55 4.46 -2.13 -10.67
CA GLU A 55 4.54 -2.80 -11.98
C GLU A 55 4.96 -1.85 -13.10
N LYS A 56 4.41 -0.62 -13.13
CA LYS A 56 4.82 0.41 -14.09
C LYS A 56 6.27 0.83 -13.89
N ALA A 57 6.73 0.95 -12.64
CA ALA A 57 8.08 1.38 -12.31
C ALA A 57 9.17 0.34 -12.65
N GLU A 58 8.86 -0.95 -12.60
CA GLU A 58 9.82 -2.04 -12.87
C GLU A 58 10.47 -2.00 -14.26
N GLY A 59 9.79 -1.41 -15.25
CA GLY A 59 10.31 -1.24 -16.61
C GLY A 59 11.22 -0.02 -16.80
N ILE A 60 11.33 0.86 -15.82
CA ILE A 60 11.99 2.16 -15.93
C ILE A 60 13.45 2.06 -15.49
N ARG A 61 14.37 2.54 -16.33
CA ARG A 61 15.83 2.47 -16.06
C ARG A 61 16.33 3.58 -15.14
N SER A 62 15.67 4.74 -15.15
CA SER A 62 16.03 5.88 -14.32
C SER A 62 15.36 5.76 -12.96
N GLU A 63 16.14 5.66 -11.89
CA GLU A 63 15.59 5.57 -10.53
C GLU A 63 14.71 6.78 -10.19
N ALA A 64 15.11 7.98 -10.63
CA ALA A 64 14.32 9.20 -10.41
C ALA A 64 12.95 9.14 -11.10
N GLU A 65 12.89 8.61 -12.32
CA GLU A 65 11.63 8.44 -13.05
C GLU A 65 10.77 7.32 -12.44
N ALA A 66 11.39 6.20 -12.05
CA ALA A 66 10.72 5.09 -11.37
C ALA A 66 10.09 5.56 -10.04
N GLN A 67 10.80 6.38 -9.29
CA GLN A 67 10.29 6.94 -8.03
C GLN A 67 9.08 7.86 -8.25
N LEU A 68 9.06 8.68 -9.31
CA LEU A 68 7.91 9.51 -9.64
C LEU A 68 6.67 8.67 -9.96
N VAL A 69 6.85 7.57 -10.69
CA VAL A 69 5.75 6.64 -11.01
C VAL A 69 5.22 5.93 -9.77
N ARG A 70 6.11 5.48 -8.86
CA ARG A 70 5.67 4.91 -7.57
C ARG A 70 4.87 5.91 -6.73
N ALA A 71 5.23 7.19 -6.78
CA ALA A 71 4.58 8.27 -6.04
C ALA A 71 3.18 8.66 -6.60
N GLU A 72 2.75 8.12 -7.75
CA GLU A 72 1.38 8.28 -8.23
C GLU A 72 0.36 7.52 -7.37
N ALA A 73 0.79 6.44 -6.70
CA ALA A 73 -0.06 5.72 -5.76
C ALA A 73 -0.21 6.51 -4.45
N PRO A 74 -1.42 6.55 -3.86
CA PRO A 74 -1.66 7.28 -2.62
C PRO A 74 -0.89 6.67 -1.44
N GLU A 75 -0.44 7.51 -0.51
CA GLU A 75 0.11 7.03 0.76
C GLU A 75 -0.98 6.38 1.62
N THR A 76 -0.71 5.17 2.12
CA THR A 76 -1.65 4.43 2.97
C THR A 76 -1.83 5.08 4.35
N THR A 77 -0.81 5.76 4.87
CA THR A 77 -0.87 6.43 6.16
C THR A 77 -0.20 7.78 6.04
N PRO A 78 -0.89 8.88 6.38
CA PRO A 78 -0.31 10.21 6.27
C PRO A 78 0.88 10.33 7.22
N PHE A 79 1.95 10.98 6.76
CA PHE A 79 3.02 11.40 7.62
C PHE A 79 2.50 12.40 8.66
N ILE A 80 2.71 12.10 9.95
CA ILE A 80 2.39 13.00 11.05
C ILE A 80 3.70 13.52 11.60
N ASP A 81 3.94 14.83 11.45
CA ASP A 81 5.07 15.48 12.11
C ASP A 81 4.77 15.61 13.61
N VAL A 82 5.51 14.85 14.41
CA VAL A 82 5.44 14.84 15.87
C VAL A 82 6.63 15.54 16.51
N ALA A 83 7.46 16.22 15.71
CA ALA A 83 8.56 17.00 16.26
C ALA A 83 7.99 18.10 17.18
N PRO A 84 8.53 18.25 18.41
CA PRO A 84 8.11 19.35 19.26
C PRO A 84 8.48 20.69 18.60
N GLU A 85 7.60 21.68 18.71
CA GLU A 85 7.98 23.07 18.40
C GLU A 85 9.12 23.47 19.34
N VAL A 86 10.33 23.56 18.78
CA VAL A 86 11.49 24.09 19.48
C VAL A 86 11.54 25.59 19.22
N ASP A 87 11.04 26.38 20.17
CA ASP A 87 11.35 27.81 20.25
C ASP A 87 12.83 27.96 20.61
N GLY A 88 13.57 28.62 19.70
CA GLY A 88 15.01 28.89 19.83
C GLY A 88 15.35 30.07 20.74
#